data_AF-A0A3D3XDS9-F1
#
_entry.id   AF-A0A3D3XDS9-F1
#
_cell.length_a   1.000
_cell.length_b   1.000
_cell.length_c   1.000
_cell.angle_alpha   90.00
_cell.angle_beta   90.00
_cell.angle_gamma   90.00
#
_symmetry.space_group_name_H-M   'P 1'
#
loop_
_entity.id
_entity.type
_entity.pdbx_description
1 polymer ?
#
loop_
_entity_poly.entity_id
_entity_poly.type
_entity_poly.pdbx_seq_one_letter_code
_entity_poly.pdbx_strand_id
1 'polypeptide(L)'
;FQSVQIPDNFVMELVLASSSQPQFTLGFGNSEFEAESEEALKIETWGSDVVFAQGSKVESLQGIEEGDLDVSLHLLHDAASQTIQVLDMNGTPLRRIEGMKISGNDSGVFIRNQGEDLIVKRLSLYRLRQPAPPNSADKERVPRVQLLGGGFQLGTLHLRTDKAHMIDPQGKQSVIDLNTLGHIFPLNAQSTQSAINVVVRYQNGEKIRGQLSSFSSNSVQVQTGFSLKPITCHLLGAARLEFQGSPSMSDPSGTSRDRLNTSFGRLRGQLTFGLEGASFGWRPDGAAQPLRMDVRESVRIQRNSIGADLGVVYGTIQFPSKLFLQSGEVLPCKITGYTSEWIGLKSPYLEKRRINSSYLKAIEFVTPALSLDEEKSEKATFSLLDKVFESVSSQFHLSKEEKLNRILANLAQQDRFPSHLAITMNGDLLRGALVRITETKTTISSKSRDIQFPNDRLHGVVAIRPHSVIPKNPSIEKSMMSHDEICLWLIDGSAVIVSNVDSTKEFISGVSKRYGAVTIPVKSLLAMHFGSVMPNTMNHNYQEWKVPWRE
;
A
#
# COMPACT_ATOMS: atom_id res chain seq x y z
N PHE A 1 5.00 -23.15 1.80
CA PHE A 1 4.93 -24.63 1.80
C PHE A 1 4.61 -25.14 3.20
N GLN A 2 3.76 -26.17 3.33
CA GLN A 2 3.47 -26.82 4.61
C GLN A 2 3.59 -28.34 4.46
N SER A 3 4.44 -28.96 5.28
CA SER A 3 4.53 -30.42 5.37
C SER A 3 3.32 -30.97 6.14
N VAL A 4 2.59 -31.92 5.54
CA VAL A 4 1.32 -32.46 6.10
C VAL A 4 1.20 -33.98 6.03
N GLN A 5 2.21 -34.71 5.52
CA GLN A 5 2.17 -36.16 5.27
C GLN A 5 0.87 -36.59 4.57
N ILE A 6 0.83 -36.41 3.26
CA ILE A 6 -0.36 -36.74 2.46
C ILE A 6 -0.63 -38.25 2.54
N PRO A 7 -1.81 -38.67 3.04
CA PRO A 7 -2.18 -40.08 3.09
C PRO A 7 -2.40 -40.67 1.69
N ASP A 8 -2.19 -41.98 1.55
CA ASP A 8 -2.47 -42.71 0.30
C ASP A 8 -3.91 -42.50 -0.22
N ASN A 9 -4.91 -42.55 0.67
CA ASN A 9 -6.30 -42.28 0.32
C ASN A 9 -6.78 -41.06 1.09
N PHE A 10 -7.27 -40.04 0.39
CA PHE A 10 -7.72 -38.82 1.05
C PHE A 10 -8.86 -38.11 0.30
N VAL A 11 -9.57 -37.27 1.07
CA VAL A 11 -10.42 -36.20 0.55
C VAL A 11 -9.74 -34.88 0.85
N MET A 12 -9.59 -34.03 -0.16
CA MET A 12 -9.19 -32.64 0.02
C MET A 12 -10.35 -31.72 -0.32
N GLU A 13 -10.64 -30.79 0.57
CA GLU A 13 -11.51 -29.65 0.29
C GLU A 13 -10.66 -28.40 0.13
N LEU A 14 -10.84 -27.71 -0.99
CA LEU A 14 -10.15 -26.47 -1.33
C LEU A 14 -11.17 -25.40 -1.64
N VAL A 15 -11.09 -24.27 -0.94
CA VAL A 15 -11.84 -23.05 -1.25
C VAL A 15 -10.86 -21.88 -1.19
N LEU A 16 -10.55 -21.33 -2.36
CA LEU A 16 -9.69 -20.17 -2.55
C LEU A 16 -10.53 -18.99 -3.01
N ALA A 17 -10.23 -17.78 -2.52
CA ALA A 17 -10.92 -16.58 -2.93
C ALA A 17 -9.93 -15.44 -3.22
N SER A 18 -10.36 -14.47 -4.02
CA SER A 18 -9.60 -13.28 -4.36
C SER A 18 -10.54 -12.08 -4.49
N SER A 19 -9.98 -10.86 -4.44
CA SER A 19 -10.70 -9.63 -4.76
C SER A 19 -10.96 -9.45 -6.27
N SER A 20 -10.29 -10.26 -7.09
CA SER A 20 -10.49 -10.38 -8.54
C SER A 20 -10.54 -11.86 -8.93
N GLN A 21 -10.41 -12.19 -10.22
CA GLN A 21 -10.35 -13.58 -10.69
C GLN A 21 -9.19 -14.33 -10.00
N PRO A 22 -9.44 -15.45 -9.27
CA PRO A 22 -8.38 -16.14 -8.55
C PRO A 22 -7.29 -16.69 -9.47
N GLN A 23 -6.05 -16.25 -9.27
CA GLN A 23 -4.86 -16.76 -9.96
C GLN A 23 -3.91 -17.40 -8.95
N PHE A 24 -3.70 -18.71 -9.06
CA PHE A 24 -2.92 -19.45 -8.08
C PHE A 24 -2.22 -20.68 -8.67
N THR A 25 -1.25 -21.20 -7.91
CA THR A 25 -0.71 -22.56 -8.06
C THR A 25 -0.83 -23.27 -6.72
N LEU A 26 -1.43 -24.46 -6.68
CA LEU A 26 -1.38 -25.40 -5.57
C LEU A 26 -0.57 -26.62 -6.02
N GLY A 27 0.56 -26.88 -5.37
CA GLY A 27 1.46 -27.97 -5.73
C GLY A 27 1.62 -28.99 -4.60
N PHE A 28 1.94 -30.23 -4.99
CA PHE A 28 2.28 -31.32 -4.08
C PHE A 28 3.76 -31.70 -4.23
N GLY A 29 4.48 -31.85 -3.11
CA GLY A 29 5.88 -32.28 -3.15
C GLY A 29 6.53 -32.31 -1.77
N ASN A 30 7.75 -32.82 -1.66
CA ASN A 30 8.46 -32.91 -0.37
C ASN A 30 9.16 -31.59 0.02
N SER A 31 9.25 -30.65 -0.91
CA SER A 31 9.74 -29.29 -0.69
C SER A 31 9.00 -28.29 -1.57
N GLU A 32 9.16 -27.00 -1.28
CA GLU A 32 8.66 -25.90 -2.12
C GLU A 32 9.20 -25.99 -3.56
N PHE A 33 10.51 -26.22 -3.72
CA PHE A 33 11.15 -26.34 -5.03
C PHE A 33 10.60 -27.53 -5.83
N GLU A 34 10.38 -28.67 -5.18
CA GLU A 34 9.80 -29.84 -5.84
C GLU A 34 8.34 -29.58 -6.22
N ALA A 35 7.53 -29.02 -5.31
CA ALA A 35 6.11 -28.74 -5.55
C ALA A 35 5.85 -27.69 -6.64
N GLU A 36 6.84 -26.84 -6.95
CA GLU A 36 6.78 -25.90 -8.08
C GLU A 36 7.26 -26.49 -9.40
N SER A 37 7.98 -27.62 -9.38
CA SER A 37 8.56 -28.21 -10.58
C SER A 37 7.48 -28.66 -11.58
N GLU A 38 7.86 -28.80 -12.85
CA GLU A 38 6.93 -29.29 -13.88
C GLU A 38 6.48 -30.73 -13.60
N GLU A 39 7.34 -31.56 -13.01
CA GLU A 39 7.05 -32.96 -12.69
C GLU A 39 6.12 -33.13 -11.46
N ALA A 40 5.94 -32.08 -10.66
CA ALA A 40 5.00 -32.11 -9.55
C ALA A 40 3.56 -31.99 -10.02
N LEU A 41 2.67 -32.65 -9.27
CA LEU A 41 1.24 -32.51 -9.47
C LEU A 41 0.77 -31.14 -8.99
N LYS A 42 0.08 -30.41 -9.86
CA LYS A 42 -0.38 -29.05 -9.59
C LYS A 42 -1.84 -28.84 -9.97
N ILE A 43 -2.50 -27.99 -9.20
CA ILE A 43 -3.77 -27.34 -9.54
C ILE A 43 -3.45 -25.87 -9.74
N GLU A 44 -3.69 -25.32 -10.91
CA GLU A 44 -3.32 -23.94 -11.20
C GLU A 44 -4.28 -23.23 -12.14
N THR A 45 -4.23 -21.91 -12.14
CA THR A 45 -5.08 -21.10 -13.02
C THR A 45 -4.33 -20.75 -14.30
N TRP A 46 -4.86 -21.16 -15.44
CA TRP A 46 -4.34 -20.82 -16.77
C TRP A 46 -5.36 -19.95 -17.51
N GLY A 47 -5.15 -18.63 -17.48
CA GLY A 47 -6.12 -17.68 -18.02
C GLY A 47 -7.43 -17.73 -17.22
N SER A 48 -8.53 -18.12 -17.86
CA SER A 48 -9.86 -18.24 -17.26
C SER A 48 -10.24 -19.68 -16.92
N ASP A 49 -9.27 -20.57 -16.72
CA ASP A 49 -9.51 -21.99 -16.49
C ASP A 49 -8.68 -22.50 -15.32
N VAL A 50 -9.27 -23.39 -14.51
CA VAL A 50 -8.55 -24.13 -13.48
C VAL A 50 -8.12 -25.46 -14.08
N VAL A 51 -6.82 -25.70 -14.09
CA VAL A 51 -6.22 -26.89 -14.68
C VAL A 51 -5.54 -27.76 -13.63
N PHE A 52 -5.50 -29.05 -13.93
CA PHE A 52 -4.74 -30.05 -13.21
C PHE A 52 -3.57 -30.47 -14.10
N ALA A 53 -2.33 -30.26 -13.65
CA ALA A 53 -1.14 -30.37 -14.49
C ALA A 53 -0.04 -31.21 -13.82
N GLN A 54 0.64 -32.04 -14.61
CA GLN A 54 1.87 -32.76 -14.24
C GLN A 54 2.68 -33.10 -15.50
N GLY A 55 3.92 -32.62 -15.56
CA GLY A 55 4.79 -32.70 -16.74
C GLY A 55 4.10 -32.09 -17.96
N SER A 56 3.99 -32.87 -19.04
CA SER A 56 3.29 -32.47 -20.25
C SER A 56 1.78 -32.75 -20.24
N LYS A 57 1.24 -33.39 -19.18
CA LYS A 57 -0.19 -33.69 -19.08
C LYS A 57 -0.92 -32.55 -18.38
N VAL A 58 -2.00 -32.10 -18.99
CA VAL A 58 -2.86 -31.03 -18.47
C VAL A 58 -4.32 -31.40 -18.72
N GLU A 59 -5.15 -31.26 -17.68
CA GLU A 59 -6.58 -31.51 -17.71
C GLU A 59 -7.34 -30.28 -17.19
N SER A 60 -8.26 -29.74 -17.99
CA SER A 60 -9.16 -28.66 -17.57
C SER A 60 -10.21 -29.21 -16.58
N LEU A 61 -10.39 -28.50 -15.47
CA LEU A 61 -11.32 -28.87 -14.40
C LEU A 61 -12.61 -28.05 -14.46
N GLN A 62 -12.48 -26.72 -14.50
CA GLN A 62 -13.60 -25.79 -14.56
C GLN A 62 -13.14 -24.42 -15.02
N GLY A 63 -13.97 -23.77 -15.84
CA GLY A 63 -13.80 -22.35 -16.17
C GLY A 63 -14.06 -21.45 -14.98
N ILE A 64 -13.44 -20.28 -14.99
CA ILE A 64 -13.69 -19.18 -14.06
C ILE A 64 -14.32 -18.04 -14.87
N GLU A 65 -15.61 -17.77 -14.66
CA GLU A 65 -16.33 -16.73 -15.38
C GLU A 65 -15.91 -15.32 -14.93
N GLU A 66 -16.18 -14.33 -15.76
CA GLU A 66 -15.91 -12.93 -15.41
C GLU A 66 -16.79 -12.50 -14.22
N GLY A 67 -16.16 -12.24 -13.08
CA GLY A 67 -16.83 -11.90 -11.82
C GLY A 67 -16.80 -13.02 -10.77
N ASP A 68 -16.33 -14.22 -11.11
CA ASP A 68 -16.08 -15.27 -10.12
C ASP A 68 -14.91 -14.87 -9.21
N LEU A 69 -15.18 -14.82 -7.90
CA LEU A 69 -14.22 -14.39 -6.88
C LEU A 69 -13.70 -15.55 -6.03
N ASP A 70 -14.14 -16.78 -6.30
CA ASP A 70 -13.66 -17.97 -5.62
C ASP A 70 -13.59 -19.20 -6.53
N VAL A 71 -12.66 -20.07 -6.18
CA VAL A 71 -12.47 -21.39 -6.77
C VAL A 71 -12.62 -22.41 -5.67
N SER A 72 -13.49 -23.38 -5.90
CA SER A 72 -13.88 -24.33 -4.89
C SER A 72 -13.94 -25.75 -5.46
N LEU A 73 -13.11 -26.66 -4.93
CA LEU A 73 -12.87 -28.00 -5.45
C LEU A 73 -12.81 -29.04 -4.34
N HIS A 74 -13.34 -30.22 -4.63
CA HIS A 74 -13.14 -31.43 -3.84
C HIS A 74 -12.32 -32.45 -4.62
N LEU A 75 -11.29 -33.03 -3.98
CA LEU A 75 -10.45 -34.05 -4.58
C LEU A 75 -10.55 -35.33 -3.78
N LEU A 76 -10.85 -36.44 -4.46
CA LEU A 76 -10.79 -37.79 -3.91
C LEU A 76 -9.62 -38.50 -4.58
N HIS A 77 -8.61 -38.84 -3.79
CA HIS A 77 -7.47 -39.62 -4.26
C HIS A 77 -7.59 -41.05 -3.74
N ASP A 78 -7.44 -41.99 -4.67
CA ASP A 78 -7.29 -43.41 -4.39
C ASP A 78 -5.95 -43.91 -4.95
N ALA A 79 -5.00 -44.19 -4.07
CA ALA A 79 -3.68 -44.67 -4.44
C ALA A 79 -3.70 -46.06 -5.08
N ALA A 80 -4.66 -46.93 -4.73
CA ALA A 80 -4.72 -48.30 -5.24
C ALA A 80 -5.11 -48.33 -6.72
N SER A 81 -6.07 -47.49 -7.11
CA SER A 81 -6.46 -47.31 -8.51
C SER A 81 -5.66 -46.24 -9.25
N GLN A 82 -4.81 -45.48 -8.56
CA GLN A 82 -4.08 -44.31 -9.07
C GLN A 82 -5.01 -43.32 -9.77
N THR A 83 -6.17 -43.08 -9.18
CA THR A 83 -7.16 -42.16 -9.72
C THR A 83 -7.39 -40.98 -8.79
N ILE A 84 -7.53 -39.81 -9.41
CA ILE A 84 -7.97 -38.59 -8.74
C ILE A 84 -9.31 -38.20 -9.34
N GLN A 85 -10.34 -38.22 -8.53
CA GLN A 85 -11.65 -37.69 -8.90
C GLN A 85 -11.77 -36.26 -8.37
N VAL A 86 -11.96 -35.32 -9.28
CA VAL A 86 -12.20 -33.91 -8.97
C VAL A 86 -13.68 -33.64 -9.08
N LEU A 87 -14.25 -33.04 -8.04
CA LEU A 87 -15.65 -32.65 -7.97
C LEU A 87 -15.77 -31.17 -7.65
N ASP A 88 -16.90 -30.59 -8.06
CA ASP A 88 -17.30 -29.26 -7.60
C ASP A 88 -17.71 -29.31 -6.10
N MET A 89 -18.06 -28.15 -5.53
CA MET A 89 -18.52 -28.07 -4.13
C MET A 89 -19.84 -28.79 -3.84
N ASN A 90 -20.68 -28.98 -4.86
CA ASN A 90 -21.90 -29.78 -4.75
C ASN A 90 -21.58 -31.28 -4.87
N GLY A 91 -20.31 -31.60 -5.11
CA GLY A 91 -19.81 -32.94 -5.33
C GLY A 91 -20.30 -33.54 -6.64
N THR A 92 -20.59 -32.71 -7.64
CA THR A 92 -20.74 -33.12 -9.04
C THR A 92 -19.35 -33.44 -9.59
N PRO A 93 -19.14 -34.60 -10.25
CA PRO A 93 -17.85 -34.90 -10.86
C PRO A 93 -17.54 -33.88 -11.97
N LEU A 94 -16.38 -33.22 -11.86
CA LEU A 94 -15.81 -32.37 -12.91
C LEU A 94 -14.94 -33.21 -13.84
N ARG A 95 -14.03 -34.01 -13.25
CA ARG A 95 -13.06 -34.83 -13.97
C ARG A 95 -12.67 -36.07 -13.17
N ARG A 96 -12.28 -37.12 -13.89
CA ARG A 96 -11.53 -38.27 -13.36
C ARG A 96 -10.18 -38.30 -14.08
N ILE A 97 -9.11 -38.29 -13.30
CA ILE A 97 -7.74 -38.14 -13.78
C ILE A 97 -6.99 -39.43 -13.49
N GLU A 98 -6.35 -39.97 -14.52
CA GLU A 98 -5.59 -41.22 -14.45
C GLU A 98 -4.15 -41.00 -14.91
N GLY A 99 -3.21 -41.71 -14.29
CA GLY A 99 -1.80 -41.65 -14.67
C GLY A 99 -1.10 -40.32 -14.34
N MET A 100 -1.62 -39.58 -13.37
CA MET A 100 -0.93 -38.52 -12.63
C MET A 100 -0.79 -38.96 -11.17
N LYS A 101 0.30 -38.59 -10.50
CA LYS A 101 0.64 -39.08 -9.15
C LYS A 101 1.02 -37.95 -8.22
N ILE A 102 0.56 -38.05 -6.98
CA ILE A 102 1.03 -37.24 -5.87
C ILE A 102 2.32 -37.89 -5.37
N SER A 103 3.41 -37.12 -5.31
CA SER A 103 4.68 -37.56 -4.71
C SER A 103 4.40 -38.09 -3.30
N GLY A 104 5.05 -39.18 -2.88
CA GLY A 104 4.59 -40.07 -1.81
C GLY A 104 4.40 -39.49 -0.39
N ASN A 105 4.26 -40.38 0.60
CA ASN A 105 3.77 -40.12 1.97
C ASN A 105 4.47 -38.99 2.78
N ASP A 106 5.64 -38.50 2.36
CA ASP A 106 6.34 -37.37 2.98
C ASP A 106 6.07 -36.02 2.30
N SER A 107 5.12 -35.98 1.36
CA SER A 107 4.75 -34.75 0.66
C SER A 107 3.92 -33.79 1.50
N GLY A 108 4.13 -32.51 1.22
CA GLY A 108 3.36 -31.38 1.72
C GLY A 108 2.55 -30.70 0.63
N VAL A 109 1.86 -29.63 1.03
CA VAL A 109 1.08 -28.79 0.13
C VAL A 109 1.77 -27.42 0.02
N PHE A 110 1.91 -26.95 -1.20
CA PHE A 110 2.37 -25.61 -1.56
C PHE A 110 1.21 -24.83 -2.15
N ILE A 111 1.05 -23.56 -1.79
CA ILE A 111 0.11 -22.65 -2.45
C ILE A 111 0.86 -21.34 -2.72
N ARG A 112 0.76 -20.85 -3.96
CA ARG A 112 1.29 -19.57 -4.41
C ARG A 112 0.19 -18.72 -5.00
N ASN A 113 0.13 -17.47 -4.55
CA ASN A 113 -0.65 -16.44 -5.21
C ASN A 113 0.06 -15.98 -6.49
N GLN A 114 -0.66 -15.97 -7.61
CA GLN A 114 -0.18 -15.41 -8.88
C GLN A 114 -0.93 -14.12 -9.29
N GLY A 115 -2.00 -13.76 -8.57
CA GLY A 115 -2.80 -12.56 -8.79
C GLY A 115 -2.58 -11.46 -7.74
N GLU A 116 -3.53 -10.53 -7.63
CA GLU A 116 -3.43 -9.39 -6.70
C GLU A 116 -3.48 -9.85 -5.23
N ASP A 117 -4.38 -10.79 -4.90
CA ASP A 117 -4.55 -11.35 -3.57
C ASP A 117 -5.14 -12.78 -3.64
N LEU A 118 -4.86 -13.57 -2.60
CA LEU A 118 -5.40 -14.91 -2.45
C LEU A 118 -5.71 -15.20 -0.98
N ILE A 119 -6.94 -15.64 -0.72
CA ILE A 119 -7.44 -16.00 0.61
C ILE A 119 -7.77 -17.49 0.60
N VAL A 120 -7.10 -18.26 1.46
CA VAL A 120 -7.47 -19.66 1.71
C VAL A 120 -8.65 -19.68 2.69
N LYS A 121 -9.87 -19.75 2.16
CA LYS A 121 -11.10 -19.86 2.98
C LYS A 121 -11.22 -21.25 3.61
N ARG A 122 -10.81 -22.28 2.87
CA ARG A 122 -10.73 -23.66 3.35
C ARG A 122 -9.62 -24.41 2.64
N LEU A 123 -8.80 -25.08 3.41
CA LEU A 123 -7.95 -26.17 2.95
C LEU A 123 -8.05 -27.25 4.02
N SER A 124 -8.66 -28.37 3.68
CA SER A 124 -8.84 -29.49 4.60
C SER A 124 -8.45 -30.77 3.92
N LEU A 125 -7.72 -31.62 4.63
CA LEU A 125 -7.22 -32.88 4.11
C LEU A 125 -7.61 -33.97 5.10
N TYR A 126 -8.43 -34.91 4.65
CA TYR A 126 -8.97 -35.98 5.46
C TYR A 126 -8.49 -37.32 4.94
N ARG A 127 -7.86 -38.12 5.81
CA ARG A 127 -7.49 -39.50 5.48
C ARG A 127 -8.74 -40.36 5.33
N LEU A 128 -8.86 -41.07 4.21
CA LEU A 128 -9.86 -42.11 4.00
C LEU A 128 -9.33 -43.46 4.48
N ARG A 129 -10.14 -44.23 5.22
CA ARG A 129 -9.78 -45.59 5.66
C ARG A 129 -9.97 -46.64 4.56
N GLN A 130 -10.83 -46.36 3.58
CA GLN A 130 -11.08 -47.21 2.41
C GLN A 130 -11.25 -46.33 1.16
N PRO A 131 -10.90 -46.82 -0.04
CA PRO A 131 -11.15 -46.11 -1.29
C PRO A 131 -12.64 -45.76 -1.46
N ALA A 132 -12.93 -44.57 -2.00
CA ALA A 132 -14.29 -44.22 -2.35
C ALA A 132 -14.77 -45.07 -3.55
N PRO A 133 -16.00 -45.63 -3.53
CA PRO A 133 -16.50 -46.44 -4.63
C PRO A 133 -16.64 -45.60 -5.92
N PRO A 134 -16.28 -46.14 -7.08
CA PRO A 134 -16.06 -45.39 -8.33
C PRO A 134 -17.31 -44.74 -8.96
N ASN A 135 -18.51 -44.94 -8.39
CA ASN A 135 -19.79 -44.56 -8.97
C ASN A 135 -20.70 -43.74 -8.03
N SER A 136 -20.18 -43.07 -7.00
CA SER A 136 -21.01 -42.26 -6.09
C SER A 136 -21.49 -40.92 -6.68
N ALA A 137 -21.43 -40.76 -8.01
CA ALA A 137 -21.95 -39.61 -8.73
C ALA A 137 -23.46 -39.72 -8.92
N ASP A 138 -24.23 -39.66 -7.83
CA ASP A 138 -25.66 -39.43 -7.94
C ASP A 138 -25.90 -38.03 -8.50
N LYS A 139 -26.73 -37.95 -9.55
CA LYS A 139 -27.02 -36.77 -10.36
C LYS A 139 -27.79 -35.66 -9.63
N GLU A 140 -27.87 -35.71 -8.30
CA GLU A 140 -28.71 -34.81 -7.52
C GLU A 140 -27.84 -33.92 -6.63
N ARG A 141 -27.97 -32.59 -6.79
CA ARG A 141 -27.37 -31.55 -5.95
C ARG A 141 -27.97 -31.58 -4.54
N VAL A 142 -27.59 -32.59 -3.75
CA VAL A 142 -28.15 -32.86 -2.42
C VAL A 142 -27.01 -32.93 -1.41
N PRO A 143 -27.17 -32.35 -0.19
CA PRO A 143 -26.22 -32.57 0.90
C PRO A 143 -26.05 -34.07 1.15
N ARG A 144 -24.85 -34.53 1.52
CA ARG A 144 -24.61 -35.96 1.75
C ARG A 144 -23.55 -36.20 2.79
N VAL A 145 -23.53 -37.39 3.36
CA VAL A 145 -22.51 -37.83 4.28
C VAL A 145 -21.88 -39.12 3.77
N GLN A 146 -20.56 -39.15 3.68
CA GLN A 146 -19.79 -40.36 3.42
C GLN A 146 -19.60 -41.13 4.72
N LEU A 147 -19.88 -42.43 4.67
CA LEU A 147 -19.68 -43.37 5.76
C LEU A 147 -18.24 -43.89 5.76
N LEU A 148 -17.75 -44.34 6.92
CA LEU A 148 -16.41 -44.95 7.06
C LEU A 148 -16.20 -46.19 6.17
N GLY A 149 -17.28 -46.86 5.77
CA GLY A 149 -17.27 -47.98 4.82
C GLY A 149 -17.28 -47.55 3.34
N GLY A 150 -17.03 -46.28 3.04
CA GLY A 150 -16.90 -45.75 1.67
C GLY A 150 -18.23 -45.34 0.99
N GLY A 151 -19.37 -45.87 1.43
CA GLY A 151 -20.69 -45.49 0.89
C GLY A 151 -21.14 -44.06 1.25
N PHE A 152 -22.08 -43.51 0.50
CA PHE A 152 -22.71 -42.21 0.79
C PHE A 152 -24.16 -42.37 1.21
N GLN A 153 -24.61 -41.50 2.11
CA GLN A 153 -26.02 -41.32 2.45
C GLN A 153 -26.43 -39.90 2.08
N LEU A 154 -27.46 -39.79 1.24
CA LEU A 154 -28.01 -38.51 0.79
C LEU A 154 -28.89 -37.89 1.88
N GLY A 155 -28.85 -36.57 2.01
CA GLY A 155 -29.66 -35.79 2.92
C GLY A 155 -28.89 -34.82 3.83
N THR A 156 -29.63 -33.99 4.57
CA THR A 156 -29.06 -33.06 5.54
C THR A 156 -28.88 -33.75 6.89
N LEU A 157 -27.65 -33.74 7.41
CA LEU A 157 -27.35 -34.21 8.76
C LEU A 157 -27.86 -33.21 9.81
N HIS A 158 -28.74 -33.68 10.68
CA HIS A 158 -29.26 -32.94 11.83
C HIS A 158 -28.73 -33.56 13.11
N LEU A 159 -28.07 -32.75 13.94
CA LEU A 159 -27.56 -33.16 15.25
C LEU A 159 -28.52 -32.67 16.33
N ARG A 160 -29.03 -33.61 17.16
CA ARG A 160 -29.64 -33.33 18.46
C ARG A 160 -28.73 -33.86 19.55
N THR A 161 -28.91 -33.38 20.77
CA THR A 161 -28.06 -33.65 21.95
C THR A 161 -27.73 -35.12 22.21
N ASP A 162 -28.55 -36.06 21.72
CA ASP A 162 -28.40 -37.50 21.93
C ASP A 162 -28.46 -38.34 20.64
N LYS A 163 -28.81 -37.76 19.48
CA LYS A 163 -29.04 -38.50 18.22
C LYS A 163 -28.70 -37.66 17.00
N ALA A 164 -28.13 -38.32 16.00
CA ALA A 164 -27.96 -37.77 14.66
C ALA A 164 -28.98 -38.38 13.70
N HIS A 165 -29.54 -37.54 12.84
CA HIS A 165 -30.50 -37.96 11.84
C HIS A 165 -30.15 -37.39 10.48
N MET A 166 -30.34 -38.19 9.44
CA MET A 166 -30.32 -37.74 8.05
C MET A 166 -31.75 -37.50 7.59
N ILE A 167 -31.99 -36.38 6.92
CA ILE A 167 -33.25 -36.10 6.22
C ILE A 167 -32.95 -36.13 4.72
N ASP A 168 -33.46 -37.13 4.00
CA ASP A 168 -33.26 -37.27 2.55
C ASP A 168 -34.05 -36.21 1.75
N PRO A 169 -33.81 -36.05 0.43
CA PRO A 169 -34.56 -35.10 -0.43
C PRO A 169 -36.07 -35.26 -0.39
N GLN A 170 -36.56 -36.47 -0.13
CA GLN A 170 -37.97 -36.82 -0.05
C GLN A 170 -38.56 -36.52 1.34
N GLY A 171 -37.76 -35.96 2.26
CA GLY A 171 -38.16 -35.58 3.61
C GLY A 171 -38.21 -36.74 4.60
N LYS A 172 -37.72 -37.93 4.23
CA LYS A 172 -37.70 -39.10 5.10
C LYS A 172 -36.50 -39.01 6.04
N GLN A 173 -36.81 -39.12 7.33
CA GLN A 173 -35.81 -39.12 8.39
C GLN A 173 -35.27 -40.53 8.63
N SER A 174 -33.94 -40.65 8.72
CA SER A 174 -33.24 -41.87 9.11
C SER A 174 -32.25 -41.56 10.24
N VAL A 175 -32.12 -42.46 11.21
CA VAL A 175 -31.10 -42.34 12.27
C VAL A 175 -29.74 -42.70 11.68
N ILE A 176 -28.71 -41.94 12.03
CA ILE A 176 -27.33 -42.22 11.62
C ILE A 176 -26.45 -42.31 12.85
N ASP A 177 -25.63 -43.36 12.92
CA ASP A 177 -24.62 -43.49 13.97
C ASP A 177 -23.44 -42.58 13.64
N LEU A 178 -23.15 -41.62 14.49
CA LEU A 178 -22.03 -40.69 14.34
C LEU A 178 -20.68 -41.42 14.22
N ASN A 179 -20.55 -42.61 14.82
CA ASN A 179 -19.33 -43.41 14.74
C ASN A 179 -19.12 -44.05 13.36
N THR A 180 -20.15 -44.05 12.51
CA THR A 180 -20.07 -44.56 11.14
C THR A 180 -19.76 -43.48 10.11
N LEU A 181 -19.65 -42.22 10.53
CA LEU A 181 -19.40 -41.09 9.64
C LEU A 181 -17.92 -40.93 9.30
N GLY A 182 -17.62 -40.84 8.00
CA GLY A 182 -16.32 -40.48 7.48
C GLY A 182 -16.21 -38.99 7.17
N HIS A 183 -17.11 -38.44 6.36
CA HIS A 183 -17.01 -37.06 5.88
C HIS A 183 -18.39 -36.46 5.54
N ILE A 184 -18.61 -35.17 5.80
CA ILE A 184 -19.88 -34.47 5.50
C ILE A 184 -19.67 -33.54 4.31
N PHE A 185 -20.52 -33.65 3.29
CA PHE A 185 -20.56 -32.80 2.12
C PHE A 185 -21.78 -31.88 2.21
N PRO A 186 -21.64 -30.67 2.79
CA PRO A 186 -22.76 -29.73 2.89
C PRO A 186 -23.09 -29.16 1.51
N LEU A 187 -24.38 -29.04 1.18
CA LEU A 187 -24.81 -28.28 0.01
C LEU A 187 -24.72 -26.78 0.33
N ASN A 188 -24.00 -26.02 -0.48
CA ASN A 188 -23.88 -24.55 -0.35
C ASN A 188 -23.61 -24.08 1.09
N ALA A 189 -22.49 -24.49 1.67
CA ALA A 189 -21.89 -23.68 2.73
C ALA A 189 -21.31 -22.41 2.09
N GLN A 190 -22.16 -21.45 1.70
CA GLN A 190 -21.72 -20.06 1.72
C GLN A 190 -21.04 -19.86 3.06
N SER A 191 -19.77 -19.44 3.05
CA SER A 191 -19.01 -19.15 4.25
C SER A 191 -19.90 -18.34 5.17
N THR A 192 -20.46 -18.98 6.21
CA THR A 192 -21.23 -18.26 7.20
C THR A 192 -20.22 -17.36 7.87
N GLN A 193 -20.27 -16.07 7.53
CA GLN A 193 -19.48 -15.04 8.18
C GLN A 193 -19.54 -15.33 9.67
N SER A 194 -18.40 -15.67 10.26
CA SER A 194 -18.36 -16.05 11.66
C SER A 194 -18.96 -14.92 12.46
N ALA A 195 -19.86 -15.27 13.39
CA ALA A 195 -20.46 -14.37 14.35
C ALA A 195 -19.41 -13.39 14.91
N ILE A 196 -19.44 -12.14 14.47
CA ILE A 196 -18.45 -11.15 14.91
C ILE A 196 -18.87 -10.68 16.29
N ASN A 197 -18.05 -10.94 17.30
CA ASN A 197 -18.29 -10.37 18.63
C ASN A 197 -17.87 -8.91 18.64
N VAL A 198 -18.65 -8.04 19.24
CA VAL A 198 -18.36 -6.61 19.38
C VAL A 198 -18.42 -6.17 20.83
N VAL A 199 -17.65 -5.13 21.14
CA VAL A 199 -17.71 -4.39 22.39
C VAL A 199 -17.94 -2.92 22.10
N VAL A 200 -19.03 -2.37 22.60
CA VAL A 200 -19.28 -0.92 22.62
C VAL A 200 -18.93 -0.40 24.01
N ARG A 201 -18.07 0.62 24.09
CA ARG A 201 -17.72 1.33 25.32
C ARG A 201 -18.17 2.78 25.22
N TYR A 202 -18.80 3.28 26.26
CA TYR A 202 -19.24 4.67 26.38
C TYR A 202 -18.28 5.47 27.25
N GLN A 203 -18.31 6.80 27.11
CA GLN A 203 -17.42 7.71 27.85
C GLN A 203 -17.61 7.63 29.38
N ASN A 204 -18.80 7.26 29.84
CA ASN A 204 -19.14 7.03 31.24
C ASN A 204 -18.61 5.69 31.80
N GLY A 205 -17.91 4.89 30.98
CA GLY A 205 -17.35 3.59 31.37
C GLY A 205 -18.28 2.40 31.14
N GLU A 206 -19.54 2.62 30.74
CA GLU A 206 -20.46 1.54 30.40
C GLU A 206 -19.95 0.72 29.21
N LYS A 207 -20.21 -0.59 29.25
CA LYS A 207 -19.73 -1.53 28.24
C LYS A 207 -20.81 -2.55 27.88
N ILE A 208 -21.11 -2.65 26.59
CA ILE A 208 -21.98 -3.70 26.04
C ILE A 208 -21.14 -4.63 25.18
N ARG A 209 -21.21 -5.95 25.45
CA ARG A 209 -20.50 -7.01 24.73
C ARG A 209 -21.48 -8.05 24.22
N GLY A 210 -21.31 -8.49 22.98
CA GLY A 210 -22.13 -9.56 22.40
C GLY A 210 -21.86 -9.74 20.92
N GLN A 211 -22.70 -10.53 20.26
CA GLN A 211 -22.60 -10.79 18.82
C GLN A 211 -23.21 -9.64 18.02
N LEU A 212 -22.53 -9.21 16.97
CA LEU A 212 -23.02 -8.21 16.03
C LEU A 212 -24.21 -8.76 15.24
N SER A 213 -25.35 -8.09 15.33
CA SER A 213 -26.54 -8.42 14.55
C SER A 213 -26.69 -7.51 13.32
N SER A 214 -26.40 -6.22 13.47
CA SER A 214 -26.44 -5.24 12.38
C SER A 214 -25.62 -3.99 12.72
N PHE A 215 -25.23 -3.24 11.70
CA PHE A 215 -24.43 -2.03 11.83
C PHE A 215 -24.97 -0.93 10.91
N SER A 216 -25.00 0.31 11.40
CA SER A 216 -25.34 1.51 10.63
C SER A 216 -24.38 2.65 10.98
N SER A 217 -24.52 3.79 10.31
CA SER A 217 -23.72 4.99 10.61
C SER A 217 -23.92 5.51 12.03
N ASN A 218 -25.06 5.23 12.67
CA ASN A 218 -25.47 5.86 13.92
C ASN A 218 -25.64 4.86 15.08
N SER A 219 -25.67 3.56 14.80
CA SER A 219 -25.91 2.54 15.81
C SER A 219 -25.38 1.16 15.42
N VAL A 220 -25.16 0.34 16.45
CA VAL A 220 -24.79 -1.07 16.34
C VAL A 220 -25.79 -1.89 17.11
N GLN A 221 -26.35 -2.95 16.52
CA GLN A 221 -27.21 -3.88 17.25
C GLN A 221 -26.39 -5.06 17.75
N VAL A 222 -26.41 -5.25 19.07
CA VAL A 222 -25.59 -6.24 19.76
C VAL A 222 -26.50 -7.25 20.46
N GLN A 223 -26.41 -8.51 20.05
CA GLN A 223 -27.03 -9.63 20.73
C GLN A 223 -26.20 -10.00 21.95
N THR A 224 -26.71 -9.73 23.15
CA THR A 224 -26.04 -10.01 24.43
C THR A 224 -26.62 -11.26 25.10
N GLY A 225 -25.94 -11.78 26.13
CA GLY A 225 -26.43 -12.93 26.90
C GLY A 225 -27.57 -12.59 27.87
N PHE A 226 -27.83 -11.31 28.15
CA PHE A 226 -28.83 -10.86 29.12
C PHE A 226 -30.08 -10.27 28.47
N SER A 227 -30.18 -10.29 27.14
CA SER A 227 -31.35 -9.82 26.40
C SER A 227 -31.76 -10.83 25.33
N LEU A 228 -33.06 -11.12 25.24
CA LEU A 228 -33.62 -12.00 24.19
C LEU A 228 -33.67 -11.32 22.81
N LYS A 229 -33.63 -9.99 22.76
CA LYS A 229 -33.60 -9.21 21.51
C LYS A 229 -32.28 -8.42 21.43
N PRO A 230 -31.74 -8.17 20.23
CA PRO A 230 -30.55 -7.34 20.07
C PRO A 230 -30.76 -5.95 20.68
N ILE A 231 -29.77 -5.49 21.45
CA ILE A 231 -29.77 -4.15 22.03
C ILE A 231 -29.23 -3.19 20.99
N THR A 232 -29.91 -2.07 20.78
CA THR A 232 -29.41 -1.00 19.91
C THR A 232 -28.49 -0.08 20.70
N CYS A 233 -27.20 -0.12 20.38
CA CYS A 233 -26.18 0.75 20.93
C CYS A 233 -26.00 1.95 20.01
N HIS A 234 -26.38 3.15 20.44
CA HIS A 234 -26.10 4.37 19.67
C HIS A 234 -24.60 4.68 19.68
N LEU A 235 -24.07 5.05 18.51
CA LEU A 235 -22.66 5.44 18.35
C LEU A 235 -22.40 6.88 18.84
N LEU A 236 -23.43 7.72 18.86
CA LEU A 236 -23.35 9.03 19.50
C LEU A 236 -23.11 8.83 21.02
N GLY A 237 -21.97 9.33 21.51
CA GLY A 237 -21.53 9.15 22.91
C GLY A 237 -20.71 7.88 23.17
N ALA A 238 -20.57 6.99 22.19
CA ALA A 238 -19.65 5.86 22.29
C ALA A 238 -18.20 6.37 22.24
N ALA A 239 -17.38 5.92 23.17
CA ALA A 239 -15.94 6.19 23.20
C ALA A 239 -15.15 5.22 22.32
N ARG A 240 -15.62 3.96 22.21
CA ARG A 240 -14.91 2.93 21.45
C ARG A 240 -15.85 1.82 20.99
N LEU A 241 -15.67 1.37 19.75
CA LEU A 241 -16.23 0.14 19.22
C LEU A 241 -15.07 -0.83 18.91
N GLU A 242 -15.07 -2.01 19.51
CA GLU A 242 -14.05 -3.05 19.31
C GLU A 242 -14.69 -4.27 18.65
N PHE A 243 -14.15 -4.75 17.54
CA PHE A 243 -14.52 -6.02 16.92
C PHE A 243 -13.58 -7.12 17.45
N GLN A 244 -14.14 -8.08 18.17
CA GLN A 244 -13.43 -9.20 18.79
C GLN A 244 -13.38 -10.38 17.84
N GLY A 245 -12.20 -11.00 17.73
CA GLY A 245 -11.99 -12.12 16.79
C GLY A 245 -11.58 -11.67 15.39
N SER A 246 -11.57 -10.37 15.11
CA SER A 246 -10.64 -9.84 14.12
C SER A 246 -9.25 -10.26 14.59
N PRO A 247 -8.44 -10.98 13.77
CA PRO A 247 -7.09 -11.32 14.15
C PRO A 247 -6.45 -10.05 14.68
N SER A 248 -5.73 -10.14 15.79
CA SER A 248 -4.86 -9.05 16.21
C SER A 248 -4.01 -8.73 14.99
N MET A 249 -4.35 -7.64 14.30
CA MET A 249 -3.60 -7.11 13.16
C MET A 249 -2.29 -6.49 13.66
N SER A 250 -1.70 -7.04 14.72
CA SER A 250 -0.26 -7.10 14.92
C SER A 250 0.28 -8.07 13.88
N ASP A 251 0.33 -7.61 12.63
CA ASP A 251 1.24 -8.17 11.66
C ASP A 251 2.66 -7.97 12.20
N PRO A 252 3.37 -9.03 12.63
CA PRO A 252 4.74 -8.90 13.12
C PRO A 252 5.70 -8.58 11.97
N SER A 253 5.29 -8.81 10.71
CA SER A 253 6.10 -8.56 9.52
C SER A 253 5.98 -7.12 9.01
N GLY A 254 4.93 -6.38 9.38
CA GLY A 254 4.75 -4.97 8.99
C GLY A 254 4.78 -4.72 7.48
N THR A 255 4.57 -5.76 6.66
CA THR A 255 4.84 -5.69 5.23
C THR A 255 3.58 -5.29 4.45
N SER A 256 3.66 -4.15 3.74
CA SER A 256 2.66 -3.66 2.76
C SER A 256 1.31 -3.12 3.28
N ARG A 257 1.28 -1.97 4.00
CA ARG A 257 0.00 -1.30 4.36
C ARG A 257 0.09 0.21 4.47
N ASP A 258 -0.70 0.90 3.64
CA ASP A 258 -0.86 2.34 3.72
C ASP A 258 -1.62 2.75 4.99
N ARG A 259 -1.48 4.02 5.38
CA ARG A 259 -2.16 4.61 6.54
C ARG A 259 -2.87 5.88 6.14
N LEU A 260 -4.17 5.93 6.38
CA LEU A 260 -4.98 7.13 6.23
C LEU A 260 -5.20 7.74 7.61
N ASN A 261 -4.80 8.99 7.80
CA ASN A 261 -4.97 9.74 9.03
C ASN A 261 -5.99 10.86 8.80
N THR A 262 -6.99 10.92 9.66
CA THR A 262 -8.04 11.95 9.71
C THR A 262 -8.04 12.64 11.08
N SER A 263 -8.82 13.69 11.21
CA SER A 263 -9.19 14.33 12.48
C SER A 263 -9.80 13.36 13.50
N PHE A 264 -10.55 12.36 13.03
CA PHE A 264 -11.28 11.38 13.86
C PHE A 264 -10.47 10.13 14.21
N GLY A 265 -9.34 9.89 13.54
CA GLY A 265 -8.50 8.72 13.80
C GLY A 265 -7.72 8.23 12.58
N ARG A 266 -7.18 7.02 12.72
CA ARG A 266 -6.31 6.38 11.73
C ARG A 266 -6.95 5.11 11.19
N LEU A 267 -6.98 4.97 9.88
CA LEU A 267 -7.44 3.79 9.15
C LEU A 267 -6.26 3.11 8.46
N ARG A 268 -6.27 1.78 8.44
CA ARG A 268 -5.34 0.95 7.67
C ARG A 268 -6.04 0.45 6.41
N GLY A 269 -5.27 0.27 5.35
CA GLY A 269 -5.78 -0.10 4.05
C GLY A 269 -4.75 0.16 2.96
N GLN A 270 -5.27 0.31 1.74
CA GLN A 270 -4.49 0.58 0.55
C GLN A 270 -5.08 1.77 -0.20
N LEU A 271 -4.22 2.71 -0.60
CA LEU A 271 -4.59 3.74 -1.56
C LEU A 271 -4.71 3.11 -2.95
N THR A 272 -5.82 3.39 -3.63
CA THR A 272 -6.16 2.86 -4.95
C THR A 272 -6.39 4.00 -5.94
N PHE A 273 -6.15 3.73 -7.22
CA PHE A 273 -6.11 4.71 -8.30
C PHE A 273 -6.90 4.20 -9.51
N GLY A 274 -7.34 5.10 -10.40
CA GLY A 274 -8.10 4.74 -11.60
C GLY A 274 -9.51 4.22 -11.30
N LEU A 275 -10.14 4.69 -10.22
CA LEU A 275 -11.51 4.33 -9.87
C LEU A 275 -12.49 5.18 -10.68
N GLU A 276 -13.48 4.56 -11.32
CA GLU A 276 -14.46 5.31 -12.12
C GLU A 276 -15.17 6.37 -11.27
N GLY A 277 -15.12 7.63 -11.72
CA GLY A 277 -15.76 8.76 -11.05
C GLY A 277 -15.05 9.27 -9.80
N ALA A 278 -13.81 8.85 -9.51
CA ALA A 278 -13.02 9.40 -8.41
C ALA A 278 -11.50 9.35 -8.67
N SER A 279 -10.81 10.45 -8.39
CA SER A 279 -9.34 10.51 -8.54
C SER A 279 -8.61 9.59 -7.57
N PHE A 280 -9.18 9.25 -6.42
CA PHE A 280 -8.57 8.36 -5.44
C PHE A 280 -9.61 7.46 -4.78
N GLY A 281 -9.21 6.24 -4.44
CA GLY A 281 -10.01 5.33 -3.63
C GLY A 281 -9.22 4.83 -2.42
N TRP A 282 -9.90 4.54 -1.32
CA TRP A 282 -9.32 3.88 -0.16
C TRP A 282 -9.94 2.50 0.00
N ARG A 283 -9.13 1.45 0.01
CA ARG A 283 -9.60 0.10 0.34
C ARG A 283 -9.20 -0.22 1.78
N PRO A 284 -10.12 -0.17 2.76
CA PRO A 284 -9.81 -0.58 4.13
C PRO A 284 -9.36 -2.04 4.19
N ASP A 285 -8.49 -2.35 5.16
CA ASP A 285 -8.12 -3.75 5.42
C ASP A 285 -9.39 -4.61 5.64
N GLY A 286 -9.49 -5.73 4.91
CA GLY A 286 -10.64 -6.65 4.97
C GLY A 286 -11.84 -6.24 4.10
N ALA A 287 -11.78 -5.11 3.40
CA ALA A 287 -12.81 -4.73 2.43
C ALA A 287 -12.57 -5.43 1.07
N ALA A 288 -13.65 -5.94 0.47
CA ALA A 288 -13.61 -6.56 -0.86
C ALA A 288 -13.44 -5.53 -1.99
N GLN A 289 -13.86 -4.28 -1.79
CA GLN A 289 -13.88 -3.23 -2.80
C GLN A 289 -13.36 -1.90 -2.23
N PRO A 290 -12.68 -1.06 -3.04
CA PRO A 290 -12.26 0.27 -2.63
C PRO A 290 -13.46 1.23 -2.49
N LEU A 291 -13.35 2.17 -1.56
CA LEU A 291 -14.29 3.27 -1.38
C LEU A 291 -13.78 4.51 -2.12
N ARG A 292 -14.66 5.19 -2.84
CA ARG A 292 -14.37 6.52 -3.42
C ARG A 292 -14.00 7.50 -2.30
N MET A 293 -12.89 8.22 -2.46
CA MET A 293 -12.51 9.26 -1.52
C MET A 293 -13.09 10.61 -1.96
N ASP A 294 -14.14 11.07 -1.28
CA ASP A 294 -14.59 12.47 -1.31
C ASP A 294 -14.02 13.19 -0.08
N VAL A 295 -12.86 13.82 -0.24
CA VAL A 295 -12.10 14.39 0.88
C VAL A 295 -12.59 15.80 1.17
N ARG A 296 -13.35 15.96 2.25
CA ARG A 296 -13.92 17.25 2.69
C ARG A 296 -13.15 17.93 3.83
N GLU A 297 -12.21 17.21 4.43
CA GLU A 297 -11.39 17.68 5.56
C GLU A 297 -9.91 17.41 5.31
N SER A 298 -9.05 17.89 6.21
CA SER A 298 -7.63 17.57 6.18
C SER A 298 -7.39 16.07 6.39
N VAL A 299 -6.87 15.40 5.37
CA VAL A 299 -6.54 13.97 5.40
C VAL A 299 -5.10 13.77 4.96
N ARG A 300 -4.36 12.96 5.71
CA ARG A 300 -2.98 12.57 5.37
C ARG A 300 -2.90 11.08 5.11
N ILE A 301 -2.47 10.72 3.92
CA ILE A 301 -2.19 9.33 3.55
C ILE A 301 -0.68 9.14 3.50
N GLN A 302 -0.20 8.09 4.16
CA GLN A 302 1.19 7.66 4.12
C GLN A 302 1.24 6.26 3.52
N ARG A 303 2.05 6.09 2.48
CA ARG A 303 2.20 4.78 1.85
C ARG A 303 3.24 3.94 2.57
N ASN A 304 3.06 2.63 2.58
CA ASN A 304 4.11 1.71 3.03
C ASN A 304 5.00 1.35 1.84
N SER A 305 6.31 1.53 2.00
CA SER A 305 7.30 1.55 0.93
C SER A 305 7.74 0.17 0.43
N ILE A 306 7.02 -0.91 0.78
CA ILE A 306 7.32 -2.26 0.30
C ILE A 306 6.58 -2.45 -1.03
N GLY A 307 7.27 -2.10 -2.12
CA GLY A 307 6.71 -2.02 -3.47
C GLY A 307 6.93 -0.68 -4.16
N ALA A 308 7.58 0.28 -3.49
CA ALA A 308 8.19 1.41 -4.18
C ALA A 308 9.29 0.85 -5.07
N ASP A 309 9.12 1.00 -6.38
CA ASP A 309 10.16 0.68 -7.34
C ASP A 309 11.25 1.75 -7.16
N LEU A 310 12.22 1.43 -6.28
CA LEU A 310 13.45 2.19 -6.10
C LEU A 310 14.23 2.34 -7.42
N GLY A 311 13.79 1.66 -8.50
CA GLY A 311 14.32 1.76 -9.85
C GLY A 311 14.21 3.14 -10.48
N VAL A 312 13.48 4.10 -9.89
CA VAL A 312 13.58 5.50 -10.30
C VAL A 312 14.23 6.36 -9.24
N VAL A 313 15.53 6.08 -9.07
CA VAL A 313 16.50 6.97 -8.45
C VAL A 313 16.52 8.30 -9.22
N TYR A 314 15.72 9.27 -8.80
CA TYR A 314 15.79 10.64 -9.33
C TYR A 314 16.76 11.49 -8.51
N GLY A 315 18.00 10.99 -8.46
CA GLY A 315 19.24 11.69 -8.11
C GLY A 315 20.31 11.41 -9.18
N THR A 316 19.88 11.18 -10.42
CA THR A 316 20.74 10.74 -11.53
C THR A 316 21.40 11.91 -12.26
N ILE A 317 22.43 11.60 -13.04
CA ILE A 317 23.12 12.49 -14.00
C ILE A 317 22.13 13.32 -14.85
N GLN A 318 20.90 12.81 -15.09
CA GLN A 318 19.90 13.48 -15.90
C GLN A 318 19.26 14.71 -15.24
N PHE A 319 19.13 14.73 -13.91
CA PHE A 319 18.50 15.81 -13.13
C PHE A 319 19.37 16.17 -11.91
N PRO A 320 20.55 16.77 -12.12
CA PRO A 320 21.59 16.92 -11.10
C PRO A 320 21.33 18.08 -10.12
N SER A 321 20.12 18.60 -10.03
CA SER A 321 19.83 19.77 -9.18
C SER A 321 18.47 19.64 -8.51
N LYS A 322 18.36 20.17 -7.29
CA LYS A 322 17.09 20.33 -6.59
C LYS A 322 16.74 21.81 -6.50
N LEU A 323 15.50 22.12 -6.84
CA LEU A 323 14.93 23.45 -6.76
C LEU A 323 14.00 23.52 -5.55
N PHE A 324 14.30 24.41 -4.61
CA PHE A 324 13.49 24.66 -3.43
C PHE A 324 12.69 25.93 -3.65
N LEU A 325 11.36 25.84 -3.54
CA LEU A 325 10.47 26.98 -3.72
C LEU A 325 10.09 27.62 -2.39
N GLN A 326 9.69 28.89 -2.42
CA GLN A 326 9.24 29.61 -1.22
C GLN A 326 7.96 29.01 -0.60
N SER A 327 7.22 28.18 -1.36
CA SER A 327 6.11 27.34 -0.87
C SER A 327 6.55 26.13 -0.06
N GLY A 328 7.84 25.82 0.04
CA GLY A 328 8.30 24.55 0.59
C GLY A 328 8.35 23.39 -0.41
N GLU A 329 7.81 23.56 -1.62
CA GLU A 329 7.91 22.57 -2.70
C GLU A 329 9.36 22.33 -3.12
N VAL A 330 9.68 21.09 -3.47
CA VAL A 330 11.01 20.65 -3.89
C VAL A 330 10.89 19.91 -5.21
N LEU A 331 11.64 20.37 -6.21
CA LEU A 331 11.59 19.84 -7.58
C LEU A 331 12.98 19.34 -8.03
N PRO A 332 13.11 18.09 -8.48
CA PRO A 332 14.33 17.62 -9.11
C PRO A 332 14.37 18.14 -10.55
N CYS A 333 15.53 18.61 -10.98
CA CYS A 333 15.67 19.21 -12.29
C CYS A 333 17.11 19.26 -12.81
N LYS A 334 17.23 19.52 -14.12
CA LYS A 334 18.42 20.10 -14.74
C LYS A 334 18.12 21.57 -15.02
N ILE A 335 18.92 22.48 -14.47
CA ILE A 335 18.78 23.92 -14.74
C ILE A 335 19.34 24.22 -16.12
N THR A 336 18.55 24.88 -16.96
CA THR A 336 18.95 25.27 -18.33
C THR A 336 19.28 26.75 -18.44
N GLY A 337 18.84 27.57 -17.48
CA GLY A 337 19.13 29.00 -17.47
C GLY A 337 18.50 29.72 -16.29
N TYR A 338 19.00 30.92 -15.97
CA TYR A 338 18.38 31.81 -14.99
C TYR A 338 18.56 33.27 -15.39
N THR A 339 17.52 34.06 -15.12
CA THR A 339 17.51 35.53 -15.09
C THR A 339 16.75 36.00 -13.85
N SER A 340 16.75 37.30 -13.59
CA SER A 340 15.96 37.90 -12.50
C SER A 340 14.45 37.68 -12.63
N GLU A 341 13.92 37.25 -13.78
CA GLU A 341 12.49 37.05 -14.03
C GLU A 341 12.07 35.58 -14.09
N TRP A 342 12.95 34.71 -14.60
CA TRP A 342 12.64 33.30 -14.83
C TRP A 342 13.83 32.40 -14.55
N ILE A 343 13.53 31.17 -14.13
CA ILE A 343 14.46 30.04 -14.11
C ILE A 343 13.97 28.98 -15.08
N GLY A 344 14.88 28.51 -15.94
CA GLY A 344 14.66 27.47 -16.92
C GLY A 344 15.11 26.14 -16.37
N LEU A 345 14.28 25.13 -16.52
CA LEU A 345 14.52 23.80 -16.00
C LEU A 345 13.94 22.70 -16.89
N LYS A 346 14.50 21.51 -16.76
CA LYS A 346 13.90 20.26 -17.20
C LYS A 346 13.70 19.39 -15.96
N SER A 347 12.47 18.92 -15.70
CA SER A 347 12.12 18.09 -14.55
C SER A 347 11.47 16.79 -15.04
N PRO A 348 11.58 15.67 -14.32
CA PRO A 348 10.86 14.45 -14.64
C PRO A 348 9.34 14.60 -14.48
N TYR A 349 8.86 15.57 -13.68
CA TYR A 349 7.44 15.70 -13.33
C TYR A 349 6.72 16.83 -14.07
N LEU A 350 7.45 17.73 -14.72
CA LEU A 350 6.93 18.99 -15.22
C LEU A 350 7.07 19.10 -16.74
N GLU A 351 5.99 19.49 -17.40
CA GLU A 351 6.04 19.83 -18.83
C GLU A 351 6.64 21.22 -19.07
N LYS A 352 6.38 22.16 -18.14
CA LYS A 352 6.80 23.55 -18.26
C LYS A 352 8.31 23.69 -18.09
N ARG A 353 8.95 24.36 -19.04
CA ARG A 353 10.42 24.53 -19.07
C ARG A 353 10.94 25.79 -18.39
N ARG A 354 10.05 26.70 -17.96
CA ARG A 354 10.40 27.96 -17.29
C ARG A 354 9.39 28.30 -16.21
N ILE A 355 9.87 28.71 -15.05
CA ILE A 355 9.04 29.22 -13.95
C ILE A 355 9.54 30.59 -13.51
N ASN A 356 8.69 31.35 -12.81
CA ASN A 356 9.06 32.68 -12.34
C ASN A 356 10.14 32.56 -11.23
N SER A 357 11.19 33.37 -11.32
CA SER A 357 12.30 33.40 -10.36
C SER A 357 11.85 33.78 -8.95
N SER A 358 10.73 34.51 -8.79
CA SER A 358 10.19 34.89 -7.49
C SER A 358 9.71 33.71 -6.66
N TYR A 359 9.42 32.55 -7.27
CA TYR A 359 9.09 31.34 -6.54
C TYR A 359 10.32 30.67 -5.93
N LEU A 360 11.53 31.01 -6.37
CA LEU A 360 12.77 30.39 -5.94
C LEU A 360 13.13 30.77 -4.50
N LYS A 361 13.48 29.76 -3.71
CA LYS A 361 14.09 29.92 -2.39
C LYS A 361 15.55 29.45 -2.37
N ALA A 362 15.84 28.28 -2.94
CA ALA A 362 17.21 27.81 -3.06
C ALA A 362 17.40 26.89 -4.27
N ILE A 363 18.64 26.81 -4.71
CA ILE A 363 19.12 25.83 -5.68
C ILE A 363 20.18 25.00 -4.96
N GLU A 364 20.06 23.70 -5.04
CA GLU A 364 21.11 22.77 -4.64
C GLU A 364 21.62 22.06 -5.88
N PHE A 365 22.94 22.12 -6.09
CA PHE A 365 23.60 21.42 -7.18
C PHE A 365 24.10 20.10 -6.60
N VAL A 366 23.43 19.00 -6.98
CA VAL A 366 23.87 17.66 -6.61
C VAL A 366 25.08 17.34 -7.48
N THR A 367 26.24 17.24 -6.85
CA THR A 367 27.42 16.74 -7.56
C THR A 367 27.22 15.23 -7.73
N PRO A 368 27.29 14.67 -8.94
CA PRO A 368 27.32 13.22 -9.10
C PRO A 368 28.61 12.71 -8.46
N ALA A 369 28.52 12.33 -7.18
CA ALA A 369 29.60 11.65 -6.51
C ALA A 369 29.80 10.32 -7.23
N LEU A 370 31.03 10.09 -7.72
CA LEU A 370 31.52 8.77 -8.04
C LEU A 370 31.17 7.83 -6.86
N SER A 371 30.22 6.92 -7.09
CA SER A 371 29.93 5.74 -6.27
C SER A 371 29.92 5.94 -4.74
N LEU A 372 29.04 6.80 -4.22
CA LEU A 372 28.69 6.74 -2.80
C LEU A 372 27.19 6.56 -2.67
N ASP A 373 26.80 5.49 -1.96
CA ASP A 373 25.42 5.15 -1.59
C ASP A 373 24.61 6.40 -1.24
N GLU A 374 23.36 6.49 -1.70
CA GLU A 374 22.52 7.69 -1.53
C GLU A 374 22.31 8.08 -0.05
N GLU A 375 22.29 7.09 0.86
CA GLU A 375 22.31 7.32 2.32
C GLU A 375 23.54 8.13 2.78
N LYS A 376 24.68 7.98 2.11
CA LYS A 376 25.89 8.78 2.36
C LYS A 376 25.81 10.15 1.73
N SER A 377 25.05 10.35 0.64
CA SER A 377 24.87 11.66 0.01
C SER A 377 24.05 12.60 0.90
N GLU A 378 22.92 12.14 1.46
CA GLU A 378 22.16 12.94 2.44
C GLU A 378 22.98 13.21 3.71
N LYS A 379 23.66 12.19 4.25
CA LYS A 379 24.61 12.39 5.36
C LYS A 379 25.74 13.36 5.00
N ALA A 380 26.16 13.44 3.74
CA ALA A 380 27.20 14.35 3.26
C ALA A 380 26.70 15.80 3.11
N THR A 381 25.46 16.05 2.64
CA THR A 381 24.83 17.37 2.65
C THR A 381 24.62 17.89 4.08
N PHE A 382 24.15 17.02 4.98
CA PHE A 382 24.09 17.35 6.41
C PHE A 382 25.48 17.61 6.98
N SER A 383 26.47 16.78 6.66
CA SER A 383 27.86 16.99 7.09
C SER A 383 28.49 18.28 6.55
N LEU A 384 28.16 18.71 5.33
CA LEU A 384 28.68 19.96 4.76
C LEU A 384 28.05 21.18 5.43
N LEU A 385 26.73 21.20 5.63
CA LEU A 385 26.07 22.27 6.38
C LEU A 385 26.59 22.31 7.83
N ASP A 386 26.78 21.15 8.46
CA ASP A 386 27.38 21.06 9.79
C ASP A 386 28.83 21.58 9.82
N LYS A 387 29.66 21.25 8.81
CA LYS A 387 31.02 21.81 8.65
C LYS A 387 31.02 23.33 8.44
N VAL A 388 30.06 23.86 7.68
CA VAL A 388 29.86 25.32 7.53
C VAL A 388 29.53 25.96 8.89
N PHE A 389 28.72 25.30 9.71
CA PHE A 389 28.40 25.79 11.06
C PHE A 389 29.55 25.59 12.06
N GLU A 390 30.42 24.59 11.89
CA GLU A 390 31.61 24.37 12.71
C GLU A 390 32.74 25.35 12.39
N SER A 391 32.96 25.66 11.11
CA SER A 391 34.05 26.56 10.68
C SER A 391 33.87 28.01 11.14
N VAL A 392 32.63 28.43 11.46
CA VAL A 392 32.31 29.80 11.84
C VAL A 392 32.18 29.99 13.37
N SER A 393 32.16 28.92 14.17
CA SER A 393 32.11 29.04 15.63
C SER A 393 33.01 28.03 16.34
N SER A 394 34.06 28.51 16.99
CA SER A 394 34.89 27.73 17.92
C SER A 394 34.22 27.42 19.27
N GLN A 395 32.95 27.81 19.46
CA GLN A 395 32.18 27.62 20.69
C GLN A 395 31.12 26.52 20.52
N PHE A 396 31.27 25.42 21.26
CA PHE A 396 30.44 24.20 21.20
C PHE A 396 29.00 24.34 21.75
N HIS A 397 28.52 25.54 22.07
CA HIS A 397 27.23 25.74 22.78
C HIS A 397 26.14 26.51 22.03
N LEU A 398 26.37 26.94 20.78
CA LEU A 398 25.35 27.66 19.99
C LEU A 398 24.50 26.70 19.17
N SER A 399 23.19 26.93 19.13
CA SER A 399 22.26 26.23 18.22
C SER A 399 22.55 26.57 16.75
N LYS A 400 22.13 25.69 15.82
CA LYS A 400 22.31 25.89 14.36
C LYS A 400 21.72 27.22 13.89
N GLU A 401 20.56 27.59 14.45
CA GLU A 401 19.87 28.85 14.15
C GLU A 401 20.67 30.07 14.62
N GLU A 402 21.26 30.03 15.82
CA GLU A 402 22.12 31.11 16.31
C GLU A 402 23.42 31.26 15.50
N LYS A 403 24.00 30.13 15.06
CA LYS A 403 25.18 30.13 14.19
C LYS A 403 24.85 30.73 12.82
N LEU A 404 23.72 30.32 12.23
CA LEU A 404 23.20 30.90 10.98
C LEU A 404 22.94 32.39 11.13
N ASN A 405 22.27 32.80 12.21
CA ASN A 405 21.98 34.21 12.49
C ASN A 405 23.26 35.03 12.66
N ARG A 406 24.31 34.49 13.30
CA ARG A 406 25.62 35.15 13.40
C ARG A 406 26.32 35.25 12.05
N ILE A 407 26.30 34.19 11.24
CA ILE A 407 26.83 34.20 9.86
C ILE A 407 26.14 35.32 9.07
N LEU A 408 24.79 35.33 9.08
CA LEU A 408 24.00 36.31 8.35
C LEU A 408 24.15 37.73 8.89
N ALA A 409 24.30 37.91 10.21
CA ALA A 409 24.48 39.22 10.85
C ALA A 409 25.89 39.81 10.60
N ASN A 410 26.95 39.02 10.70
CA ASN A 410 28.32 39.46 10.39
C ASN A 410 28.45 39.82 8.90
N LEU A 411 27.78 39.06 8.03
CA LEU A 411 27.74 39.30 6.59
C LEU A 411 26.87 40.52 6.19
N ALA A 412 26.00 41.02 7.08
CA ALA A 412 25.08 42.13 6.81
C ALA A 412 25.79 43.49 6.64
N GLN A 413 26.96 43.68 7.25
CA GLN A 413 27.63 44.99 7.34
C GLN A 413 28.38 45.44 6.08
N GLN A 414 28.57 44.60 5.05
CA GLN A 414 29.57 44.86 3.99
C GLN A 414 29.06 45.09 2.56
N ASP A 415 27.76 44.96 2.24
CA ASP A 415 27.26 45.11 0.86
C ASP A 415 25.88 45.77 0.79
N ARG A 416 25.67 46.65 -0.21
CA ARG A 416 24.34 47.22 -0.52
C ARG A 416 23.44 46.12 -1.10
N PHE A 417 22.66 45.51 -0.20
CA PHE A 417 21.49 44.64 -0.45
C PHE A 417 21.67 43.38 -1.32
N PRO A 418 22.55 42.45 -0.94
CA PRO A 418 22.64 41.16 -1.63
C PRO A 418 21.38 40.32 -1.40
N SER A 419 20.95 39.64 -2.47
CA SER A 419 19.76 38.79 -2.49
C SER A 419 20.03 37.34 -2.14
N HIS A 420 21.26 36.88 -2.34
CA HIS A 420 21.61 35.47 -2.33
C HIS A 420 22.89 35.19 -1.52
N LEU A 421 23.00 33.95 -1.06
CA LEU A 421 24.19 33.35 -0.48
C LEU A 421 24.57 32.14 -1.34
N ALA A 422 25.74 32.20 -1.97
CA ALA A 422 26.33 31.05 -2.65
C ALA A 422 27.20 30.25 -1.67
N ILE A 423 27.07 28.93 -1.74
CA ILE A 423 27.76 27.96 -0.89
C ILE A 423 28.57 27.08 -1.84
N THR A 424 29.87 27.01 -1.62
CA THR A 424 30.79 26.16 -2.39
C THR A 424 30.89 24.76 -1.79
N MET A 425 31.41 23.80 -2.55
CA MET A 425 31.55 22.40 -2.11
C MET A 425 32.52 22.20 -0.93
N ASN A 426 33.44 23.15 -0.70
CA ASN A 426 34.32 23.17 0.48
C ASN A 426 33.74 23.96 1.66
N GLY A 427 32.52 24.49 1.53
CA GLY A 427 31.83 25.21 2.61
C GLY A 427 32.10 26.72 2.66
N ASP A 428 32.85 27.29 1.71
CA ASP A 428 33.00 28.74 1.63
C ASP A 428 31.67 29.41 1.25
N LEU A 429 31.43 30.58 1.84
CA LEU A 429 30.22 31.36 1.68
C LEU A 429 30.51 32.67 0.94
N LEU A 430 29.74 32.95 -0.12
CA LEU A 430 29.78 34.22 -0.84
C LEU A 430 28.41 34.89 -0.85
N ARG A 431 28.34 36.13 -0.36
CA ARG A 431 27.15 36.98 -0.40
C ARG A 431 27.11 37.77 -1.71
N GLY A 432 25.95 37.84 -2.37
CA GLY A 432 25.82 38.60 -3.60
C GLY A 432 24.41 38.57 -4.20
N ALA A 433 24.29 38.95 -5.46
CA ALA A 433 23.07 38.78 -6.25
C ALA A 433 23.29 37.69 -7.31
N LEU A 434 22.41 36.70 -7.35
CA LEU A 434 22.38 35.74 -8.46
C LEU A 434 22.00 36.48 -9.73
N VAL A 435 22.91 36.50 -10.70
CA VAL A 435 22.75 37.22 -11.98
C VAL A 435 22.33 36.25 -13.08
N ARG A 436 23.06 35.14 -13.20
CA ARG A 436 22.89 34.19 -14.31
C ARG A 436 23.27 32.78 -13.89
N ILE A 437 22.53 31.81 -14.40
CA ILE A 437 22.92 30.39 -14.40
C ILE A 437 22.88 29.92 -15.84
N THR A 438 23.87 29.13 -16.20
CA THR A 438 23.96 28.37 -17.45
C THR A 438 24.14 26.90 -17.10
N GLU A 439 24.16 26.01 -18.08
CA GLU A 439 24.33 24.57 -17.80
C GLU A 439 25.62 24.24 -17.03
N THR A 440 26.69 25.03 -17.20
CA THR A 440 28.01 24.74 -16.62
C THR A 440 28.49 25.76 -15.59
N LYS A 441 27.91 26.96 -15.57
CA LYS A 441 28.39 28.07 -14.72
C LYS A 441 27.27 28.88 -14.09
N THR A 442 27.52 29.35 -12.88
CA THR A 442 26.68 30.27 -12.10
C THR A 442 27.45 31.57 -11.84
N THR A 443 26.79 32.71 -12.05
CA THR A 443 27.37 34.05 -11.86
C THR A 443 26.70 34.77 -10.70
N ILE A 444 27.51 35.15 -9.72
CA ILE A 444 27.09 35.91 -8.54
C ILE A 444 27.78 37.28 -8.58
N SER A 445 27.00 38.36 -8.54
CA SER A 445 27.55 39.71 -8.39
C SER A 445 27.76 40.02 -6.92
N SER A 446 29.00 40.31 -6.52
CA SER A 446 29.40 40.63 -5.14
C SER A 446 30.37 41.80 -5.14
N LYS A 447 30.18 42.80 -4.27
CA LYS A 447 31.03 44.00 -4.20
C LYS A 447 31.28 44.66 -5.58
N SER A 448 30.24 44.74 -6.41
CA SER A 448 30.28 45.26 -7.79
C SER A 448 31.19 44.50 -8.76
N ARG A 449 31.44 43.19 -8.50
CA ARG A 449 32.16 42.29 -9.40
C ARG A 449 31.33 41.04 -9.67
N ASP A 450 31.30 40.62 -10.93
CA ASP A 450 30.66 39.37 -11.32
C ASP A 450 31.65 38.22 -11.17
N ILE A 451 31.35 37.31 -10.24
CA ILE A 451 32.17 36.13 -9.94
C ILE A 451 31.48 34.92 -10.57
N GLN A 452 32.21 34.21 -11.44
CA GLN A 452 31.72 33.00 -12.11
C GLN A 452 32.25 31.75 -11.42
N PHE A 453 31.33 30.85 -11.07
CA PHE A 453 31.62 29.54 -10.52
C PHE A 453 31.22 28.46 -11.53
N PRO A 454 32.07 27.46 -11.78
CA PRO A 454 31.60 26.18 -12.30
C PRO A 454 30.51 25.59 -11.39
N ASN A 455 29.43 25.08 -11.96
CA ASN A 455 28.29 24.57 -11.19
C ASN A 455 28.69 23.38 -10.29
N ASP A 456 29.65 22.57 -10.71
CA ASP A 456 30.22 21.44 -9.95
C ASP A 456 31.06 21.86 -8.73
N ARG A 457 31.40 23.14 -8.61
CA ARG A 457 32.07 23.72 -7.42
C ARG A 457 31.11 24.38 -6.46
N LEU A 458 29.85 24.55 -6.83
CA LEU A 458 28.81 25.07 -5.97
C LEU A 458 28.05 23.91 -5.34
N HIS A 459 27.85 23.99 -4.04
CA HIS A 459 26.87 23.18 -3.34
C HIS A 459 25.47 23.76 -3.55
N GLY A 460 25.31 25.08 -3.45
CA GLY A 460 24.01 25.71 -3.64
C GLY A 460 24.00 27.22 -3.64
N VAL A 461 22.86 27.79 -4.00
CA VAL A 461 22.58 29.22 -3.96
C VAL A 461 21.25 29.44 -3.27
N VAL A 462 21.25 30.21 -2.18
CA VAL A 462 20.08 30.41 -1.32
C VAL A 462 19.65 31.87 -1.37
N ALA A 463 18.37 32.14 -1.62
CA ALA A 463 17.79 33.46 -1.50
C ALA A 463 17.64 33.83 -0.02
N ILE A 464 18.27 34.92 0.41
CA ILE A 464 18.35 35.35 1.82
C ILE A 464 17.60 36.65 2.12
N ARG A 465 17.03 37.30 1.10
CA ARG A 465 16.23 38.53 1.30
C ARG A 465 14.95 38.23 2.10
N PRO A 466 14.59 39.09 3.08
CA PRO A 466 13.32 38.98 3.78
C PRO A 466 12.14 39.29 2.83
N HIS A 467 11.02 38.60 3.04
CA HIS A 467 9.82 38.68 2.18
C HIS A 467 9.12 40.04 2.20
N SER A 468 9.53 40.97 3.07
CA SER A 468 8.93 42.30 3.27
C SER A 468 9.20 43.31 2.13
N VAL A 469 9.95 42.94 1.08
CA VAL A 469 10.20 43.78 -0.11
C VAL A 469 9.47 43.26 -1.37
N ILE A 470 8.64 42.23 -1.23
CA ILE A 470 7.68 41.83 -2.26
C ILE A 470 6.44 42.74 -2.08
N PRO A 471 5.90 43.40 -3.14
CA PRO A 471 4.79 44.35 -2.98
C PRO A 471 3.62 43.76 -2.20
N LYS A 472 3.02 44.57 -1.32
CA LYS A 472 1.96 44.20 -0.37
C LYS A 472 0.77 43.49 -1.03
N ASN A 473 0.40 42.37 -0.38
CA ASN A 473 -0.87 41.60 -0.38
C ASN A 473 -1.15 40.63 -1.55
N PRO A 474 -1.77 39.47 -1.26
CA PRO A 474 -2.86 39.30 -0.29
C PRO A 474 -2.43 38.71 1.06
N SER A 475 -3.29 38.94 2.05
CA SER A 475 -3.42 38.31 3.36
C SER A 475 -2.40 37.24 3.71
N ILE A 476 -1.86 37.31 4.93
CA ILE A 476 -1.24 36.15 5.61
C ILE A 476 -2.27 35.02 5.59
N GLU A 477 -2.23 34.19 4.55
CA GLU A 477 -2.97 32.94 4.49
C GLU A 477 -2.37 32.10 5.61
N LYS A 478 -3.17 31.81 6.64
CA LYS A 478 -2.77 30.89 7.71
C LYS A 478 -2.47 29.48 7.19
N SER A 479 -2.69 29.22 5.89
CA SER A 479 -2.40 27.96 5.21
C SER A 479 -1.54 28.19 3.96
N MET A 480 -0.66 27.23 3.67
CA MET A 480 0.18 27.23 2.47
C MET A 480 -0.54 26.70 1.21
N MET A 481 -1.77 26.18 1.35
CA MET A 481 -2.56 25.60 0.27
C MET A 481 -4.05 25.98 0.40
N SER A 482 -4.70 26.14 -0.75
CA SER A 482 -6.18 26.17 -0.83
C SER A 482 -6.79 24.80 -0.51
N HIS A 483 -8.09 24.76 -0.21
CA HIS A 483 -8.77 23.50 0.16
C HIS A 483 -8.74 22.45 -0.96
N ASP A 484 -8.65 22.92 -2.19
CA ASP A 484 -8.73 22.17 -3.45
C ASP A 484 -7.33 21.73 -3.95
N GLU A 485 -6.28 22.11 -3.23
CA GLU A 485 -4.90 21.69 -3.51
C GLU A 485 -4.51 20.46 -2.69
N ILE A 486 -3.76 19.57 -3.34
CA ILE A 486 -3.21 18.35 -2.77
C ILE A 486 -1.70 18.47 -2.79
N CYS A 487 -1.09 18.20 -1.64
CA CYS A 487 0.34 18.04 -1.53
C CYS A 487 0.69 16.57 -1.77
N LEU A 488 1.68 16.33 -2.64
CA LEU A 488 2.24 15.01 -2.91
C LEU A 488 3.72 15.02 -2.52
N TRP A 489 4.10 14.13 -1.61
CA TRP A 489 5.51 13.85 -1.29
C TRP A 489 5.95 12.59 -2.01
N LEU A 490 7.13 12.64 -2.59
CA LEU A 490 7.68 11.59 -3.41
C LEU A 490 8.86 10.91 -2.71
N ILE A 491 9.18 9.70 -3.15
CA ILE A 491 10.25 8.86 -2.58
C ILE A 491 11.65 9.47 -2.72
N ASP A 492 11.87 10.37 -3.69
CA ASP A 492 13.14 11.07 -3.93
C ASP A 492 13.32 12.35 -3.06
N GLY A 493 12.40 12.56 -2.12
CA GLY A 493 12.33 13.75 -1.26
C GLY A 493 11.70 14.97 -1.93
N SER A 494 11.21 14.83 -3.16
CA SER A 494 10.48 15.90 -3.84
C SER A 494 9.10 16.10 -3.24
N ALA A 495 8.60 17.32 -3.37
CA ALA A 495 7.29 17.69 -2.87
C ALA A 495 6.62 18.66 -3.85
N VAL A 496 5.43 18.31 -4.32
CA VAL A 496 4.65 19.12 -5.25
C VAL A 496 3.27 19.45 -4.68
N ILE A 497 2.72 20.60 -5.09
CA ILE A 497 1.36 21.02 -4.78
C ILE A 497 0.60 21.14 -6.10
N VAL A 498 -0.51 20.43 -6.19
CA VAL A 498 -1.33 20.32 -7.40
C VAL A 498 -2.82 20.50 -7.09
N SER A 499 -3.55 21.03 -8.06
CA SER A 499 -5.02 21.13 -8.06
C SER A 499 -5.57 20.41 -9.29
N ASN A 500 -6.90 20.23 -9.36
CA ASN A 500 -7.57 19.51 -10.46
C ASN A 500 -6.95 18.14 -10.71
N VAL A 501 -6.80 17.38 -9.62
CA VAL A 501 -6.03 16.14 -9.64
C VAL A 501 -6.88 15.01 -10.22
N ASP A 502 -6.28 14.25 -11.11
CA ASP A 502 -6.81 13.01 -11.66
C ASP A 502 -5.77 11.90 -11.48
N SER A 503 -6.22 10.64 -11.46
CA SER A 503 -5.30 9.51 -11.38
C SER A 503 -5.74 8.30 -12.19
N THR A 504 -4.73 7.63 -12.72
CA THR A 504 -4.82 6.29 -13.32
C THR A 504 -4.01 5.33 -12.46
N LYS A 505 -4.04 4.03 -12.79
CA LYS A 505 -3.18 3.04 -12.13
C LYS A 505 -1.68 3.37 -12.22
N GLU A 506 -1.26 4.15 -13.21
CA GLU A 506 0.15 4.44 -13.48
C GLU A 506 0.57 5.85 -13.06
N PHE A 507 -0.28 6.86 -13.25
CA PHE A 507 0.08 8.26 -13.07
C PHE A 507 -0.96 9.06 -12.29
N ILE A 508 -0.46 10.04 -11.55
CA ILE A 508 -1.23 11.12 -10.93
C ILE A 508 -0.94 12.37 -11.75
N SER A 509 -1.98 13.03 -12.23
CA SER A 509 -1.87 14.26 -13.01
C SER A 509 -2.61 15.41 -12.33
N GLY A 510 -2.13 16.63 -12.52
CA GLY A 510 -2.78 17.82 -11.99
C GLY A 510 -2.12 19.10 -12.48
N VAL A 511 -2.53 20.23 -11.92
CA VAL A 511 -2.03 21.56 -12.31
C VAL A 511 -1.57 22.34 -11.08
N SER A 512 -0.35 22.85 -11.14
CA SER A 512 0.19 23.83 -10.20
C SER A 512 0.06 25.24 -10.77
N LYS A 513 -0.39 26.19 -9.93
CA LYS A 513 -0.42 27.62 -10.28
C LYS A 513 0.97 28.18 -10.62
N ARG A 514 2.05 27.56 -10.11
CA ARG A 514 3.43 28.04 -10.24
C ARG A 514 4.11 27.51 -11.51
N TYR A 515 3.92 26.22 -11.78
CA TYR A 515 4.67 25.51 -12.81
C TYR A 515 3.82 24.72 -13.81
N GLY A 516 2.50 24.90 -13.80
CA GLY A 516 1.60 24.35 -14.84
C GLY A 516 1.30 22.87 -14.62
N ALA A 517 1.14 22.13 -15.73
CA ALA A 517 0.81 20.71 -15.71
C ALA A 517 1.91 19.87 -15.05
N VAL A 518 1.47 18.89 -14.26
CA VAL A 518 2.30 17.97 -13.47
C VAL A 518 1.82 16.55 -13.70
N THR A 519 2.76 15.65 -13.94
CA THR A 519 2.49 14.22 -14.06
C THR A 519 3.52 13.44 -13.25
N ILE A 520 3.03 12.60 -12.34
CA ILE A 520 3.86 11.86 -11.39
C ILE A 520 3.50 10.38 -11.48
N PRO A 521 4.49 9.47 -11.61
CA PRO A 521 4.23 8.04 -11.49
C PRO A 521 3.68 7.69 -10.10
N VAL A 522 2.60 6.91 -10.04
CA VAL A 522 2.01 6.42 -8.78
C VAL A 522 3.06 5.69 -7.92
N LYS A 523 3.99 4.98 -8.55
CA LYS A 523 5.09 4.28 -7.86
C LYS A 523 6.04 5.22 -7.10
N SER A 524 6.14 6.49 -7.51
CA SER A 524 6.99 7.50 -6.87
C SER A 524 6.30 8.17 -5.67
N LEU A 525 4.99 7.99 -5.47
CA LEU A 525 4.25 8.60 -4.38
C LEU A 525 4.61 7.94 -3.04
N LEU A 526 5.07 8.75 -2.08
CA LEU A 526 5.36 8.33 -0.70
C LEU A 526 4.23 8.69 0.26
N ALA A 527 3.71 9.91 0.14
CA ALA A 527 2.61 10.40 0.97
C ALA A 527 1.83 11.46 0.23
N MET A 528 0.60 11.70 0.67
CA MET A 528 -0.20 12.81 0.19
C MET A 528 -1.03 13.45 1.29
N HIS A 529 -1.35 14.72 1.12
CA HIS A 529 -2.15 15.49 2.06
C HIS A 529 -3.18 16.32 1.32
N PHE A 530 -4.43 16.16 1.73
CA PHE A 530 -5.58 16.92 1.25
C PHE A 530 -5.90 18.06 2.20
N GLY A 531 -6.39 19.17 1.65
CA GLY A 531 -6.78 20.35 2.42
C GLY A 531 -5.60 21.16 2.94
N SER A 532 -5.92 22.24 3.65
CA SER A 532 -4.95 23.21 4.16
C SER A 532 -3.83 22.57 4.96
N VAL A 533 -2.61 22.73 4.46
CA VAL A 533 -1.38 22.34 5.17
C VAL A 533 -1.01 23.44 6.16
N MET A 534 -0.71 23.04 7.41
CA MET A 534 -0.19 23.95 8.44
C MET A 534 1.19 24.49 8.00
N PRO A 535 1.50 25.76 8.32
CA PRO A 535 2.86 26.27 8.23
C PRO A 535 3.81 25.30 8.96
N ASN A 536 4.91 24.93 8.31
CA ASN A 536 5.94 23.96 8.77
C ASN A 536 5.77 22.48 8.39
N THR A 537 4.75 22.09 7.62
CA THR A 537 4.60 20.69 7.19
C THR A 537 5.47 20.34 5.97
N MET A 538 5.74 21.32 5.11
CA MET A 538 6.77 21.28 4.06
C MET A 538 7.88 22.27 4.43
N ASN A 539 8.71 21.94 5.42
CA ASN A 539 9.90 22.73 5.71
C ASN A 539 11.12 22.04 5.10
N HIS A 540 11.80 22.78 4.23
CA HIS A 540 13.14 22.41 3.77
C HIS A 540 14.20 23.19 4.54
N ASN A 541 15.45 22.69 4.55
CA ASN A 541 16.56 23.24 5.34
C ASN A 541 16.83 24.74 5.10
N TYR A 542 16.44 25.27 3.93
CA TYR A 542 16.63 26.67 3.56
C TYR A 542 15.50 27.63 3.96
N GLN A 543 14.37 27.14 4.51
CA GLN A 543 13.15 27.95 4.71
C GLN A 543 13.42 29.16 5.63
N GLU A 544 14.22 28.93 6.67
CA GLU A 544 14.55 29.88 7.73
C GLU A 544 15.76 30.77 7.39
N TRP A 545 16.44 30.52 6.26
CA TRP A 545 17.62 31.30 5.86
C TRP A 545 17.19 32.68 5.38
N LYS A 546 17.13 33.63 6.32
CA LYS A 546 16.71 35.01 6.10
C LYS A 546 17.63 35.92 6.88
N VAL A 547 18.13 36.98 6.25
CA VAL A 547 18.94 37.96 6.99
C VAL A 547 18.03 38.68 7.99
N PRO A 548 18.40 38.78 9.28
CA PRO A 548 17.67 39.61 10.23
C PRO A 548 17.67 41.06 9.72
N TRP A 549 16.48 41.56 9.39
CA TRP A 549 16.30 42.93 8.97
C TRP A 549 16.23 43.78 10.24
N ARG A 550 17.13 44.77 10.37
CA ARG A 550 16.93 45.85 11.33
C ARG A 550 16.11 46.92 10.61
N GLU A 551 14.95 47.23 11.16
CA GLU A 551 14.19 48.45 10.81
C GLU A 551 15.05 49.70 10.93
#